data_AF-A0A7L4LEB5-F1
#
_entry.id   AF-A0A7L4LEB5-F1
#
_cell.length_a   1.000
_cell.length_b   1.000
_cell.length_c   1.000
_cell.angle_alpha   90.00
_cell.angle_beta   90.00
_cell.angle_gamma   90.00
#
_symmetry.space_group_name_H-M   'P 1'
#
loop_
_entity.id
_entity.type
_entity.pdbx_description
1 polymer ?
#
loop_
_entity_poly.entity_id
_entity_poly.type
_entity_poly.pdbx_seq_one_letter_code
_entity_poly.pdbx_strand_id
1 'polypeptide(L)' 'CPDGWVGYHRVCYYLSKDHGTWEQGQERCSELGASLAILKEEEIDFLFRLRGNVDYWLGLRR' A
#
# COMPACT_ATOMS: atom_id res chain seq x y z
N CYS A 1 6.86 12.67 -0.08
CA CYS A 1 5.95 11.85 0.75
C CYS A 1 6.21 12.18 2.21
N PRO A 2 5.25 11.98 3.12
CA PRO A 2 5.50 12.13 4.55
C PRO A 2 6.60 11.18 5.03
N ASP A 3 7.19 11.47 6.18
CA ASP A 3 8.21 10.58 6.77
C ASP A 3 7.64 9.18 7.01
N GLY A 4 8.42 8.15 6.65
CA GLY A 4 8.00 6.74 6.73
C GLY A 4 7.21 6.23 5.52
N TRP A 5 6.99 7.06 4.49
CA TRP A 5 6.34 6.67 3.23
C TRP A 5 7.36 6.55 2.11
N VAL A 6 7.09 5.66 1.16
CA VAL A 6 7.93 5.42 -0.01
C VAL A 6 7.30 6.11 -1.23
N GLY A 7 8.06 6.97 -1.91
CA GLY A 7 7.58 7.70 -3.09
C GLY A 7 7.99 7.02 -4.41
N TYR A 8 7.04 6.84 -5.32
CA TYR A 8 7.27 6.35 -6.68
C TYR A 8 6.23 6.92 -7.65
N HIS A 9 6.65 7.37 -8.85
CA HIS A 9 5.78 8.02 -9.85
C HIS A 9 4.77 9.05 -9.32
N ARG A 10 5.19 9.92 -8.39
CA ARG A 10 4.34 10.95 -7.73
C ARG A 10 3.23 10.38 -6.83
N VAL A 11 3.25 9.09 -6.56
CA VAL A 11 2.41 8.41 -5.57
C VAL A 11 3.24 8.10 -4.32
N CYS A 12 2.61 8.15 -3.16
CA CYS A 12 3.23 7.81 -1.88
C CYS A 12 2.60 6.53 -1.34
N TYR A 13 3.43 5.53 -1.04
CA TYR A 13 3.02 4.23 -0.52
C TYR A 13 3.43 4.09 0.93
N TYR A 14 2.49 3.60 1.74
CA TYR A 14 2.74 3.20 3.12
C TYR A 14 2.68 1.69 3.23
N LEU A 15 3.78 1.08 3.66
CA LEU A 15 3.86 -0.35 3.91
C LEU A 15 3.46 -0.60 5.37
N SER A 16 2.19 -0.93 5.57
CA SER A 16 1.70 -1.25 6.92
C SER A 16 2.42 -2.48 7.48
N LYS A 17 2.79 -2.41 8.76
CA LYS A 17 3.27 -3.57 9.54
C LYS A 17 2.12 -4.26 10.29
N ASP A 18 0.92 -3.70 10.22
CA ASP A 18 -0.26 -4.21 10.90
C ASP A 18 -0.80 -5.42 10.12
N HIS A 19 -1.13 -6.49 10.84
CA HIS A 19 -1.79 -7.67 10.29
C HIS A 19 -3.30 -7.59 10.52
N GLY A 20 -4.08 -8.10 9.57
CA GLY A 20 -5.53 -8.07 9.69
C GLY A 20 -6.24 -8.44 8.39
N THR A 21 -7.55 -8.20 8.36
CA THR A 21 -8.37 -8.36 7.16
C THR A 21 -8.20 -7.19 6.20
N TRP A 22 -8.73 -7.33 4.99
CA TRP A 22 -8.75 -6.27 3.99
C TRP A 22 -9.47 -5.02 4.51
N GLU A 23 -10.60 -5.19 5.20
CA GLU A 23 -11.40 -4.11 5.77
C GLU A 23 -10.61 -3.33 6.81
N GLN A 24 -9.91 -4.03 7.70
CA GLN A 24 -9.03 -3.41 8.71
C GLN A 24 -7.89 -2.64 8.05
N GLY A 25 -7.32 -3.18 6.96
CA GLY A 25 -6.30 -2.48 6.16
C GLY A 25 -6.84 -1.19 5.53
N GLN A 26 -8.04 -1.23 4.96
CA GLN A 26 -8.68 -0.04 4.37
C GLN A 26 -9.05 1.01 5.42
N GLU A 27 -9.57 0.59 6.57
CA GLU A 27 -9.83 1.48 7.71
C GLU A 27 -8.53 2.17 8.16
N ARG A 28 -7.46 1.39 8.35
CA ARG A 28 -6.14 1.90 8.74
C ARG A 28 -5.56 2.90 7.73
N CYS A 29 -5.66 2.61 6.44
CA CYS A 29 -5.26 3.57 5.41
C CYS A 29 -6.10 4.86 5.49
N SER A 30 -7.40 4.75 5.78
CA SER A 30 -8.31 5.90 5.89
C SER A 30 -7.96 6.79 7.08
N GLU A 31 -7.58 6.21 8.22
CA GLU A 31 -7.08 6.95 9.39
C GLU A 31 -5.83 7.78 9.08
N LEU A 32 -4.99 7.29 8.15
CA LEU A 32 -3.79 7.97 7.67
C LEU A 32 -4.08 8.99 6.56
N GLY A 33 -5.34 9.23 6.21
CA GLY A 33 -5.75 10.11 5.13
C GLY A 33 -5.44 9.53 3.73
N ALA A 34 -5.40 8.21 3.61
CA ALA A 34 -5.07 7.48 2.39
C ALA A 34 -6.09 6.34 2.12
N SER A 35 -5.81 5.52 1.11
CA SER A 35 -6.58 4.33 0.78
C SER A 35 -5.63 3.17 0.50
N LEU A 36 -6.13 1.92 0.53
CA LEU A 36 -5.34 0.79 0.05
C LEU A 36 -4.86 1.05 -1.38
N ALA A 37 -3.61 0.68 -1.65
CA ALA A 37 -2.96 0.98 -2.91
C ALA A 37 -3.62 0.21 -4.06
N ILE A 38 -3.99 0.91 -5.13
CA ILE A 38 -4.39 0.32 -6.40
C ILE A 38 -3.18 0.41 -7.32
N LEU A 39 -2.71 -0.75 -7.80
CA LEU A 39 -1.47 -0.79 -8.55
C LEU A 39 -1.75 -0.64 -10.03
N LYS A 40 -1.02 0.27 -10.68
CA LYS A 40 -0.91 0.30 -12.13
C LYS A 40 0.18 -0.65 -12.59
N GLU A 41 0.13 -1.09 -13.85
CA GLU A 41 1.14 -2.00 -14.43
C GLU A 41 2.58 -1.49 -14.23
N GLU A 42 2.80 -0.18 -14.39
CA GLU A 42 4.10 0.48 -14.21
C GLU A 42 4.63 0.47 -12.76
N GLU A 43 3.77 0.19 -11.78
CA GLU A 43 4.07 0.19 -10.34
C GLU A 43 4.28 -1.23 -9.79
N ILE A 44 3.85 -2.26 -10.54
CA ILE A 44 3.89 -3.67 -10.14
C ILE A 44 5.33 -4.12 -9.83
N ASP A 45 6.27 -3.89 -10.76
CA ASP A 45 7.67 -4.31 -10.59
C ASP A 45 8.34 -3.63 -9.40
N PHE A 46 8.04 -2.35 -9.18
CA PHE A 46 8.57 -1.58 -8.06
C PHE A 46 8.08 -2.16 -6.73
N LEU A 47 6.78 -2.44 -6.62
CA LEU A 47 6.20 -2.97 -5.39
C LEU A 47 6.60 -4.41 -5.12
N PHE A 48 6.79 -5.25 -6.15
CA PHE A 48 7.34 -6.59 -5.96
C PHE A 48 8.75 -6.56 -5.36
N ARG A 49 9.58 -5.58 -5.74
CA ARG A 49 10.91 -5.39 -5.14
C ARG A 49 10.81 -4.84 -3.72
N LEU A 50 9.84 -3.97 -3.47
CA LEU A 50 9.68 -3.29 -2.18
C LEU A 50 9.07 -4.20 -1.09
N ARG A 51 8.09 -5.05 -1.44
CA ARG A 51 7.35 -5.88 -0.49
C ARG A 51 8.20 -6.98 0.16
N GLY A 52 9.31 -7.37 -0.48
CA GLY A 52 10.11 -8.51 -0.06
C GLY A 52 9.29 -9.80 -0.05
N ASN A 53 9.32 -10.54 1.07
CA ASN A 53 8.58 -11.78 1.29
C ASN A 53 7.27 -11.60 2.07
N VAL A 54 6.75 -10.36 2.14
CA VAL A 54 5.51 -10.05 2.86
C VAL A 54 4.41 -9.77 1.86
N ASP A 55 3.23 -10.35 2.13
CA ASP A 55 2.02 -10.06 1.36
C ASP A 55 1.27 -8.88 1.98
N TYR A 56 0.77 -7.99 1.11
CA TYR A 56 0.06 -6.78 1.49
C TYR A 56 -1.33 -6.77 0.87
N TRP A 57 -2.30 -6.23 1.61
CA TRP A 57 -3.61 -5.93 1.04
C TRP A 57 -3.52 -4.79 0.02
N LEU A 58 -4.21 -4.95 -1.10
CA LEU A 58 -4.32 -3.96 -2.17
C LEU A 58 -5.78 -3.52 -2.32
N GLY A 59 -6.01 -2.33 -2.88
CA GLY A 59 -7.32 -1.71 -3.05
C GLY A 59 -8.24 -2.38 -4.08
N LEU A 60 -8.01 -3.66 -4.41
CA LEU A 60 -8.83 -4.43 -5.34
C LEU A 60 -9.99 -5.10 -4.59
N ARG A 61 -11.22 -4.86 -5.04
CA ARG A 61 -12.44 -5.48 -4.48
C ARG A 61 -13.31 -6.01 -5.62
N ARG A 62 -13.92 -7.20 -5.41
CA ARG A 62 -14.82 -7.84 -6.37
C ARG A 62 -16.27 -7.41 -6.17
#